data_AF-A0A1V5TVE9-F1
#
_entry.id   AF-A0A1V5TVE9-F1
#
_cell.length_a   1.000
_cell.length_b   1.000
_cell.length_c   1.000
_cell.angle_alpha   90.00
_cell.angle_beta   90.00
_cell.angle_gamma   90.00
#
_symmetry.space_group_name_H-M   'P 1'
#
loop_
_entity.id
_entity.type
_entity.pdbx_description
1 polymer ?
#
loop_
_entity_poly.entity_id
_entity_poly.type
_entity_poly.pdbx_seq_one_letter_code
_entity_poly.pdbx_strand_id
1 'polypeptide(L)'
;MKLLFTAEKILTPADSKTHMAFAFEVTANLAAVELRFSYAPKRCEDRGLSRRLILDGLKRYAPAAASGQTLRWQDYLPVQNLLTLSLDTPSGYAGCAHRHNPVQRHTVAPGKCSPGFAVTSLKPGLWHAVVSAHCVATPQCVFVLEAYGATEGET
;
A
#
# COMPACT_ATOMS: atom_id res chain seq x y z
N MET A 1 3.02 7.09 -22.30
CA MET A 1 3.00 7.30 -20.84
C MET A 1 4.29 7.98 -20.39
N LYS A 2 4.19 9.00 -19.53
CA LYS A 2 5.31 9.76 -18.97
C LYS A 2 5.35 9.63 -17.44
N LEU A 3 6.53 9.44 -16.86
CA LEU A 3 6.72 9.42 -15.41
C LEU A 3 6.40 10.81 -14.82
N LEU A 4 5.52 10.85 -13.82
CA LEU A 4 5.16 12.06 -13.06
C LEU A 4 5.95 12.14 -11.75
N PHE A 5 6.12 11.02 -11.05
CA PHE A 5 6.99 10.93 -9.89
C PHE A 5 7.46 9.48 -9.64
N THR A 6 8.52 9.36 -8.85
CA THR A 6 8.97 8.10 -8.26
C THR A 6 9.42 8.33 -6.82
N ALA A 7 9.19 7.33 -5.96
CA ALA A 7 9.63 7.32 -4.58
C ALA A 7 10.05 5.89 -4.20
N GLU A 8 11.17 5.78 -3.49
CA GLU A 8 11.65 4.54 -2.89
C GLU A 8 11.94 4.80 -1.41
N LYS A 9 11.53 3.88 -0.53
CA LYS A 9 11.80 4.00 0.90
C LYS A 9 12.00 2.63 1.56
N ILE A 10 12.93 2.59 2.50
CA ILE A 10 13.13 1.46 3.40
C ILE A 10 12.33 1.72 4.68
N LEU A 11 11.46 0.79 5.02
CA LEU A 11 10.68 0.79 6.27
C LEU A 11 11.21 -0.25 7.23
N THR A 12 11.05 0.04 8.51
CA THR A 12 11.36 -0.84 9.65
C THR A 12 10.09 -1.10 10.46
N PRO A 13 10.11 -2.03 11.43
CA PRO A 13 8.95 -2.23 12.32
C PRO A 13 8.45 -0.96 13.02
N ALA A 14 9.33 0.01 13.26
CA ALA A 14 8.97 1.31 13.85
C ALA A 14 8.05 2.16 12.95
N ASP A 15 8.06 1.93 11.64
CA ASP A 15 7.20 2.60 10.67
C ASP A 15 5.79 1.98 10.58
N SER A 16 5.50 0.92 11.36
CA SER A 16 4.17 0.35 11.41
C SER A 16 3.15 1.38 11.91
N LYS A 17 1.98 1.38 11.28
CA LYS A 17 0.85 2.31 11.50
C LYS A 17 1.17 3.77 11.15
N THR A 18 2.01 3.99 10.15
CA THR A 18 2.30 5.32 9.60
C THR A 18 1.68 5.50 8.20
N HIS A 19 1.50 6.76 7.82
CA HIS A 19 1.01 7.19 6.51
C HIS A 19 2.01 8.17 5.90
N MET A 20 2.41 7.92 4.65
CA MET A 20 3.40 8.74 3.95
C MET A 20 2.79 9.26 2.66
N ALA A 21 2.67 10.58 2.54
CA ALA A 21 2.10 11.24 1.38
C ALA A 21 3.20 11.66 0.40
N PHE A 22 3.02 11.31 -0.88
CA PHE A 22 3.91 11.66 -1.98
C PHE A 22 3.14 12.53 -2.96
N ALA A 23 3.55 13.79 -3.05
CA ALA A 23 2.90 14.78 -3.90
C ALA A 23 3.42 14.70 -5.34
N PHE A 24 2.54 14.85 -6.32
CA PHE A 24 2.89 14.94 -7.74
C PHE A 24 1.88 15.78 -8.50
N GLU A 25 2.32 16.38 -9.59
CA GLU A 25 1.49 17.28 -10.40
C GLU A 25 0.78 16.51 -11.52
N VAL A 26 -0.53 16.75 -11.65
CA VAL A 26 -1.36 16.30 -12.76
C VAL A 26 -1.70 17.51 -13.63
N THR A 27 -1.36 17.45 -14.91
CA THR A 27 -1.60 18.52 -15.88
C THR A 27 -2.92 18.31 -16.64
N ALA A 28 -3.44 19.37 -17.28
CA ALA A 28 -4.76 19.36 -17.93
C ALA A 28 -4.91 18.45 -19.16
N ASN A 29 -3.81 17.91 -19.69
CA ASN A 29 -3.78 17.09 -20.89
C ASN A 29 -3.69 15.57 -20.62
N LEU A 30 -3.81 15.13 -19.37
CA LEU A 30 -3.77 13.71 -19.03
C LEU A 30 -5.15 13.06 -19.17
N ALA A 31 -5.20 11.94 -19.87
CA ALA A 31 -6.37 11.08 -20.01
C ALA A 31 -6.45 10.01 -18.90
N ALA A 32 -5.30 9.60 -18.37
CA ALA A 32 -5.20 8.63 -17.28
C ALA A 32 -3.96 8.87 -16.40
N VAL A 33 -4.07 8.50 -15.12
CA VAL A 33 -2.94 8.31 -14.22
C VAL A 33 -2.82 6.83 -13.89
N GLU A 34 -1.61 6.27 -14.04
CA GLU A 34 -1.29 4.92 -13.60
C GLU A 34 -0.36 4.97 -12.40
N LEU A 35 -0.77 4.36 -11.29
CA LEU A 35 0.06 4.15 -10.10
C LEU A 35 0.66 2.74 -10.16
N ARG A 36 1.99 2.66 -10.08
CA ARG A 36 2.71 1.39 -9.91
C ARG A 36 3.28 1.35 -8.52
N PHE A 37 2.91 0.33 -7.77
CA PHE A 37 3.33 0.21 -6.38
C PHE A 37 3.84 -1.20 -6.12
N SER A 38 5.02 -1.30 -5.53
CA SER A 38 5.53 -2.57 -5.08
C SER A 38 6.23 -2.50 -3.74
N TYR A 39 6.25 -3.59 -2.98
CA TYR A 39 7.05 -3.70 -1.77
C TYR A 39 7.56 -5.11 -1.51
N ALA A 40 8.73 -5.22 -0.88
CA ALA A 40 9.35 -6.48 -0.54
C ALA A 40 10.19 -6.36 0.76
N PRO A 41 10.33 -7.45 1.54
CA PRO A 41 9.65 -8.73 1.36
C PRO A 41 8.16 -8.65 1.72
N LYS A 42 7.33 -9.54 1.17
CA LYS A 42 5.90 -9.65 1.57
C LYS A 42 5.72 -10.47 2.84
N ARG A 43 6.56 -11.50 3.02
CA ARG A 43 6.45 -12.50 4.09
C ARG A 43 7.66 -12.43 5.01
N CYS A 44 7.44 -12.68 6.29
CA CYS A 44 8.51 -12.91 7.25
C CYS A 44 8.91 -14.39 7.22
N GLU A 45 10.00 -14.70 6.52
CA GLU A 45 10.52 -16.07 6.42
C GLU A 45 11.28 -16.52 7.68
N ASP A 46 11.68 -15.58 8.55
CA ASP A 46 12.24 -15.91 9.86
C ASP A 46 11.15 -16.50 10.76
N ARG A 47 11.23 -17.83 10.98
CA ARG A 47 10.30 -18.58 11.82
C ARG A 47 10.34 -18.16 13.28
N GLY A 48 11.51 -17.80 13.81
CA GLY A 48 11.68 -17.37 15.19
C GLY A 48 11.02 -16.01 15.42
N LEU A 49 11.23 -15.07 14.50
CA LEU A 49 10.54 -13.79 14.50
C LEU A 49 9.02 -13.95 14.31
N SER A 50 8.59 -14.73 13.31
CA SER A 50 7.16 -15.00 13.08
C SER A 50 6.47 -15.60 14.30
N ARG A 51 7.09 -16.57 14.98
CA ARG A 51 6.55 -17.15 16.22
C ARG A 51 6.38 -16.09 17.30
N ARG A 52 7.38 -15.23 17.52
CA ARG A 52 7.29 -14.15 18.52
C ARG A 52 6.16 -13.18 18.19
N LEU A 53 6.11 -12.69 16.96
CA LEU A 53 5.08 -11.75 16.51
C LEU A 53 3.65 -12.33 16.65
N ILE A 54 3.45 -13.60 16.30
CA ILE A 54 2.16 -14.28 16.45
C ILE A 54 1.77 -14.39 17.92
N LEU A 55 2.67 -14.87 18.78
CA LEU A 55 2.38 -15.04 20.20
C LEU A 55 2.11 -13.70 20.90
N ASP A 56 2.87 -12.65 20.56
CA ASP A 56 2.66 -11.31 21.10
C ASP A 56 1.34 -10.71 20.61
N GLY A 57 1.01 -10.90 19.32
CA GLY A 57 -0.26 -10.51 18.74
C GLY A 57 -1.45 -11.20 19.40
N LEU A 58 -1.38 -12.51 19.62
CA LEU A 58 -2.42 -13.28 20.29
C LEU A 58 -2.62 -12.82 21.73
N LYS A 59 -1.54 -12.63 22.51
CA LYS A 59 -1.64 -12.10 23.87
C LYS A 59 -2.32 -10.73 23.91
N ARG A 60 -2.02 -9.87 22.94
CA ARG A 60 -2.54 -8.50 22.89
C ARG A 60 -3.98 -8.40 22.41
N TYR A 61 -4.33 -9.15 21.37
CA TYR A 61 -5.58 -8.97 20.62
C TYR A 61 -6.57 -10.12 20.77
N ALA A 62 -6.12 -11.29 21.24
CA ALA A 62 -6.94 -12.48 21.44
C ALA A 62 -6.51 -13.27 22.70
N PRO A 63 -6.53 -12.66 23.89
CA PRO A 63 -5.96 -13.25 25.11
C PRO A 63 -6.58 -14.61 25.47
N ALA A 64 -7.89 -14.79 25.21
CA ALA A 64 -8.58 -16.07 25.41
C ALA A 64 -8.01 -17.20 24.52
N ALA A 65 -7.63 -16.88 23.28
CA ALA A 65 -6.97 -17.83 22.40
C ALA A 65 -5.53 -18.12 22.85
N ALA A 66 -4.84 -17.12 23.41
CA ALA A 66 -3.47 -17.27 23.92
C ALA A 66 -3.39 -18.18 25.16
N SER A 67 -4.46 -18.25 25.97
CA SER A 67 -4.56 -19.13 27.16
C SER A 67 -5.05 -20.55 26.87
N GLY A 68 -5.43 -20.87 25.62
CA GLY A 68 -5.92 -22.19 25.25
C GLY A 68 -4.84 -23.26 25.28
N GLN A 69 -5.11 -24.42 25.89
CA GLN A 69 -4.17 -25.54 25.99
C GLN A 69 -3.75 -26.12 24.62
N THR A 70 -4.49 -25.82 23.55
CA THR A 70 -4.28 -26.33 22.19
C THR A 70 -3.70 -25.28 21.22
N LEU A 71 -3.18 -24.15 21.70
CA LEU A 71 -2.69 -23.08 20.82
C LEU A 71 -1.57 -23.57 19.89
N ARG A 72 -1.88 -23.67 18.60
CA ARG A 72 -0.92 -23.94 17.52
C ARG A 72 -0.63 -22.65 16.75
N TRP A 73 0.40 -21.93 17.19
CA TRP A 73 0.77 -20.64 16.59
C TRP A 73 1.06 -20.73 15.08
N GLN A 74 1.44 -21.92 14.58
CA GLN A 74 1.69 -22.16 13.16
C GLN A 74 0.45 -21.95 12.29
N ASP A 75 -0.75 -22.07 12.84
CA ASP A 75 -2.01 -21.86 12.14
C ASP A 75 -2.22 -20.37 11.75
N TYR A 76 -1.40 -19.47 12.30
CA TYR A 76 -1.40 -18.03 12.00
C TYR A 76 -0.30 -17.62 11.01
N LEU A 77 0.40 -18.59 10.40
CA LEU A 77 1.36 -18.32 9.33
C LEU A 77 0.66 -18.14 7.97
N PRO A 78 1.28 -17.40 7.03
CA PRO A 78 2.51 -16.63 7.19
C PRO A 78 2.26 -15.26 7.85
N VAL A 79 3.25 -14.76 8.62
CA VAL A 79 3.28 -13.35 9.01
C VAL A 79 3.72 -12.51 7.80
N GLN A 80 3.04 -11.40 7.56
CA GLN A 80 3.23 -10.59 6.35
C GLN A 80 3.37 -9.11 6.66
N ASN A 81 4.19 -8.43 5.85
CA ASN A 81 4.12 -6.98 5.71
C ASN A 81 2.80 -6.62 5.00
N LEU A 82 2.20 -5.49 5.39
CA LEU A 82 0.98 -4.98 4.77
C LEU A 82 1.12 -3.47 4.57
N LEU A 83 1.33 -3.10 3.32
CA LEU A 83 1.29 -1.73 2.85
C LEU A 83 0.13 -1.59 1.85
N THR A 84 -0.58 -0.48 1.91
CA THR A 84 -1.69 -0.14 1.01
C THR A 84 -1.51 1.26 0.42
N LEU A 85 -2.25 1.54 -0.66
CA LEU A 85 -2.13 2.77 -1.42
C LEU A 85 -3.49 3.48 -1.52
N SER A 86 -3.55 4.72 -1.05
CA SER A 86 -4.66 5.63 -1.31
C SER A 86 -4.23 6.83 -2.15
N LEU A 87 -5.21 7.57 -2.64
CA LEU A 87 -5.01 8.71 -3.50
C LEU A 87 -5.90 9.86 -3.08
N ASP A 88 -5.31 11.04 -2.93
CA ASP A 88 -6.00 12.31 -2.74
C ASP A 88 -5.82 13.18 -3.99
N THR A 89 -6.90 13.85 -4.38
CA THR A 89 -6.94 14.78 -5.51
C THR A 89 -7.18 16.20 -5.00
N PRO A 90 -7.08 17.23 -5.86
CA PRO A 90 -7.53 18.58 -5.53
C PRO A 90 -9.01 18.67 -5.11
N SER A 91 -9.83 17.66 -5.44
CA SER A 91 -11.24 17.58 -5.01
C SER A 91 -11.43 16.79 -3.70
N GLY A 92 -10.35 16.36 -3.05
CA GLY A 92 -10.37 15.51 -1.87
C GLY A 92 -10.04 14.05 -2.18
N TYR A 93 -10.39 13.18 -1.23
CA TYR A 93 -10.06 11.76 -1.22
C TYR A 93 -10.66 11.02 -2.44
N ALA A 94 -9.78 10.42 -3.25
CA ALA A 94 -10.13 9.68 -4.46
C ALA A 94 -10.42 8.20 -4.21
N GLY A 95 -10.02 7.69 -3.04
CA GLY A 95 -10.19 6.28 -2.69
C GLY A 95 -8.89 5.58 -2.29
N CYS A 96 -9.02 4.29 -2.01
CA CYS A 96 -7.93 3.45 -1.57
C CYS A 96 -8.02 2.03 -2.13
N ALA A 97 -6.90 1.57 -2.67
CA ALA A 97 -6.68 0.19 -3.01
C ALA A 97 -6.08 -0.57 -1.81
N HIS A 98 -6.95 -1.05 -0.90
CA HIS A 98 -6.58 -1.98 0.17
C HIS A 98 -6.29 -3.39 -0.38
N ARG A 99 -5.22 -3.53 -1.16
CA ARG A 99 -4.79 -4.80 -1.76
C ARG A 99 -3.63 -5.39 -0.96
N HIS A 100 -3.73 -6.69 -0.71
CA HIS A 100 -2.64 -7.44 -0.06
C HIS A 100 -1.48 -7.75 -1.02
N ASN A 101 -1.72 -7.78 -2.34
CA ASN A 101 -0.69 -8.11 -3.32
C ASN A 101 0.47 -7.10 -3.22
N PRO A 102 1.72 -7.55 -3.03
CA PRO A 102 2.88 -6.68 -2.93
C PRO A 102 3.27 -6.01 -4.25
N VAL A 103 2.68 -6.38 -5.39
CA VAL A 103 2.89 -5.73 -6.68
C VAL A 103 1.54 -5.32 -7.23
N GLN A 104 1.36 -4.03 -7.47
CA GLN A 104 0.08 -3.43 -7.80
C GLN A 104 0.23 -2.44 -8.96
N ARG A 105 -0.78 -2.41 -9.82
CA ARG A 105 -0.94 -1.41 -10.87
C ARG A 105 -2.38 -0.93 -10.83
N HIS A 106 -2.56 0.38 -10.71
CA HIS A 106 -3.87 1.00 -10.61
C HIS A 106 -4.02 2.08 -11.66
N THR A 107 -5.09 2.01 -12.43
CA THR A 107 -5.47 3.05 -13.39
C THR A 107 -6.51 3.95 -12.75
N VAL A 108 -6.33 5.26 -12.88
CA VAL A 108 -7.27 6.29 -12.46
C VAL A 108 -7.55 7.17 -13.67
N ALA A 109 -8.75 6.99 -14.22
CA ALA A 109 -9.24 7.75 -15.37
C ALA A 109 -10.74 7.98 -15.20
N PRO A 110 -11.30 9.06 -15.78
CA PRO A 110 -12.74 9.30 -15.74
C PRO A 110 -13.49 8.11 -16.34
N GLY A 111 -14.41 7.52 -15.58
CA GLY A 111 -15.19 6.35 -16.01
C GLY A 111 -14.44 5.01 -16.05
N LYS A 112 -13.11 4.99 -15.83
CA LYS A 112 -12.29 3.77 -15.84
C LYS A 112 -11.24 3.79 -14.71
N CYS A 113 -11.71 3.59 -13.49
CA CYS A 113 -10.86 3.46 -12.31
C CYS A 113 -10.65 2.00 -11.91
N SER A 114 -9.46 1.66 -11.45
CA SER A 114 -9.21 0.41 -10.72
C SER A 114 -10.09 0.36 -9.46
N PRO A 115 -10.63 -0.81 -9.08
CA PRO A 115 -11.55 -0.88 -7.96
C PRO A 115 -10.91 -0.41 -6.65
N GLY A 116 -11.60 0.47 -5.93
CA GLY A 116 -11.10 1.16 -4.74
C GLY A 116 -10.86 2.64 -4.96
N PHE A 117 -10.74 3.08 -6.22
CA PHE A 117 -10.68 4.50 -6.60
C PHE A 117 -11.95 4.93 -7.31
N ALA A 118 -12.32 6.19 -7.12
CA ALA A 118 -13.43 6.85 -7.78
C ALA A 118 -13.04 8.28 -8.10
N VAL A 119 -12.78 8.56 -9.38
CA VAL A 119 -12.67 9.93 -9.89
C VAL A 119 -13.65 10.16 -11.03
N THR A 120 -14.29 11.32 -11.03
CA THR A 120 -15.18 11.76 -12.12
C THR A 120 -14.45 12.60 -13.16
N SER A 121 -13.30 13.17 -12.81
CA SER A 121 -12.43 13.96 -13.70
C SER A 121 -10.99 13.95 -13.19
N LEU A 122 -10.01 14.07 -14.09
CA LEU A 122 -8.60 14.31 -13.74
C LEU A 122 -8.36 15.81 -13.60
N LYS A 123 -8.76 16.37 -12.45
CA LYS A 123 -8.55 17.79 -12.21
C LYS A 123 -7.06 18.12 -12.14
N PRO A 124 -6.59 19.14 -12.89
CA PRO A 124 -5.21 19.58 -12.79
C PRO A 124 -4.88 20.05 -11.37
N GLY A 125 -3.62 19.87 -10.97
CA GLY A 125 -3.10 20.35 -9.70
C GLY A 125 -2.31 19.29 -8.96
N LEU A 126 -2.14 19.52 -7.66
CA LEU A 126 -1.34 18.66 -6.79
C LEU A 126 -2.17 17.47 -6.28
N TRP A 127 -1.71 16.27 -6.60
CA TRP A 127 -2.28 15.01 -6.14
C TRP A 127 -1.33 14.40 -5.10
N HIS A 128 -1.87 13.57 -4.21
CA HIS A 128 -1.07 12.85 -3.22
C HIS A 128 -1.35 11.36 -3.28
N ALA A 129 -0.33 10.58 -3.62
CA ALA A 129 -0.36 9.14 -3.42
C ALA A 129 0.10 8.85 -1.99
N VAL A 130 -0.70 8.15 -1.20
CA VAL A 130 -0.43 7.91 0.22
C VAL A 130 -0.18 6.42 0.46
N VAL A 131 1.04 6.09 0.90
CA VAL A 131 1.39 4.73 1.31
C VAL A 131 1.10 4.59 2.79
N SER A 132 0.20 3.66 3.14
CA SER A 132 -0.14 3.33 4.52
C SER A 132 0.55 2.04 4.93
N ALA A 133 1.49 2.12 5.85
CA ALA A 133 2.21 0.96 6.38
C ALA A 133 1.45 0.37 7.57
N HIS A 134 0.48 -0.49 7.33
CA HIS A 134 -0.31 -1.08 8.44
C HIS A 134 0.53 -1.98 9.35
N CYS A 135 1.46 -2.73 8.75
CA CYS A 135 2.37 -3.61 9.47
C CYS A 135 3.67 -3.79 8.69
N VAL A 136 4.80 -3.57 9.36
CA VAL A 136 6.14 -3.98 8.92
C VAL A 136 6.64 -5.03 9.90
N ALA A 137 6.44 -6.29 9.54
CA ALA A 137 6.77 -7.48 10.32
C ALA A 137 8.22 -7.97 10.11
N THR A 138 8.89 -7.56 9.04
CA THR A 138 10.30 -7.89 8.79
C THR A 138 11.24 -6.79 9.28
N PRO A 139 12.53 -7.07 9.52
CA PRO A 139 13.49 -6.05 9.95
C PRO A 139 13.56 -4.85 8.99
N GLN A 140 13.41 -5.12 7.70
CA GLN A 140 13.30 -4.12 6.65
C GLN A 140 12.25 -4.52 5.62
N CYS A 141 11.52 -3.54 5.09
CA CYS A 141 10.62 -3.65 3.94
C CYS A 141 10.82 -2.45 3.04
N VAL A 142 11.27 -2.68 1.80
CA VAL A 142 11.44 -1.62 0.81
C VAL A 142 10.18 -1.52 -0.02
N PHE A 143 9.72 -0.30 -0.28
CA PHE A 143 8.69 -0.07 -1.30
C PHE A 143 9.20 0.86 -2.39
N VAL A 144 8.64 0.68 -3.59
CA VAL A 144 8.77 1.57 -4.73
C VAL A 144 7.37 1.99 -5.17
N LEU A 145 7.18 3.29 -5.35
CA LEU A 145 5.94 3.89 -5.83
C LEU A 145 6.25 4.82 -6.99
N GLU A 146 5.52 4.67 -8.08
CA GLU A 146 5.63 5.49 -9.27
C GLU A 146 4.24 5.93 -9.71
N ALA A 147 4.13 7.15 -10.26
CA ALA A 147 2.97 7.55 -11.05
C ALA A 147 3.36 7.91 -12.46
N TYR A 148 2.51 7.52 -13.40
CA TYR A 148 2.63 7.79 -14.82
C TYR A 148 1.39 8.51 -15.31
N GLY A 149 1.56 9.51 -16.16
CA GLY A 149 0.48 10.14 -16.91
C GLY A 149 0.43 9.61 -18.33
N ALA A 150 -0.77 9.33 -18.85
CA ALA A 150 -1.01 9.07 -20.26
C ALA A 150 -1.78 10.24 -20.87
N THR A 151 -1.39 10.69 -22.06
CA THR A 151 -2.20 11.63 -22.86
C THR A 151 -3.19 10.87 -23.74
N GLU A 152 -4.18 11.55 -24.31
CA GLU A 152 -5.07 10.95 -25.32
C GLU A 152 -4.24 10.33 -26.47
N GLY A 153 -4.59 9.10 -26.87
CA GLY A 153 -3.88 8.33 -27.91
C GLY A 153 -2.78 7.38 -27.41
N GLU A 154 -2.42 7.41 -26.12
CA GLU A 154 -1.43 6.50 -25.52
C GLU A 154 -2.05 5.42 -24.59
N THR A 155 -3.38 5.36 -24.51
CA THR A 155 -4.15 4.50 -23.59
C THR A 155 -4.64 3.21 -24.23
#